data_AF-A0AAX6HU78-F1
#
_entry.id   AF-A0AAX6HU78-F1
#
_cell.length_a   1.000
_cell.length_b   1.000
_cell.length_c   1.000
_cell.angle_alpha   90.00
_cell.angle_beta   90.00
_cell.angle_gamma   90.00
#
_symmetry.space_group_name_H-M   'P 1'
#
loop_
_entity.id
_entity.type
_entity.pdbx_description
1 polymer ?
#
loop_
_entity_poly.entity_id
_entity_poly.type
_entity_poly.pdbx_seq_one_letter_code
_entity_poly.pdbx_strand_id
1 'polypeptide(L)'
;MAIRRGHQVFRKQFREDWFHQSNQLLPQHRPNWELTEPWTGAQIQVPTKFIVGDRDLVYNYPGVPDYVLKGGFKKHVPLLEPVVVMPGVGHWINQEKPQEITEHIREFIRKF
;
A
#
# COMPACT_ATOMS: atom_id res chain seq x y z
N MET A 1 -19.50 13.66 11.85
CA MET A 1 -18.75 14.75 12.55
C MET A 1 -17.21 14.60 12.47
N ALA A 2 -16.64 13.43 12.13
CA ALA A 2 -15.18 13.23 12.00
C ALA A 2 -14.58 13.74 10.68
N ILE A 3 -15.27 13.57 9.54
CA ILE A 3 -14.77 13.94 8.19
C ILE A 3 -14.45 15.45 8.08
N ARG A 4 -15.27 16.32 8.71
CA ARG A 4 -15.06 17.78 8.66
C ARG A 4 -13.80 18.25 9.39
N ARG A 5 -13.37 17.56 10.45
CA ARG A 5 -12.15 17.92 11.20
C ARG A 5 -10.88 17.47 10.46
N GLY A 6 -10.89 16.27 9.87
CA GLY A 6 -9.78 15.77 9.03
C GLY A 6 -9.51 16.69 7.83
N HIS A 7 -10.55 17.08 7.09
CA HIS A 7 -10.42 17.99 5.94
C HIS A 7 -9.76 19.34 6.30
N GLN A 8 -10.04 19.90 7.49
CA GLN A 8 -9.43 21.17 7.88
C GLN A 8 -7.94 21.05 8.25
N VAL A 9 -7.53 19.91 8.84
CA VAL A 9 -6.11 19.63 9.11
C VAL A 9 -5.34 19.48 7.80
N PHE A 10 -5.85 18.66 6.88
CA PHE A 10 -5.25 18.49 5.55
C PHE A 10 -5.17 19.84 4.81
N ARG A 11 -6.26 20.61 4.73
CA ARG A 11 -6.24 21.91 4.03
C ARG A 11 -5.28 22.93 4.63
N LYS A 12 -5.07 22.93 5.95
CA LYS A 12 -4.13 23.84 6.61
C LYS A 12 -2.68 23.44 6.35
N GLN A 13 -2.41 22.14 6.26
CA GLN A 13 -1.07 21.59 6.06
C GLN A 13 -0.60 21.71 4.60
N PHE A 14 -1.51 21.56 3.64
CA PHE A 14 -1.22 21.60 2.20
C PHE A 14 -1.22 23.05 1.68
N ARG A 15 -0.25 23.85 2.14
CA ARG A 15 0.14 25.11 1.45
C ARG A 15 1.09 24.80 0.28
N GLU A 16 1.29 25.78 -0.60
CA GLU A 16 1.88 25.65 -1.95
C GLU A 16 3.15 24.77 -2.02
N ASP A 17 4.04 24.84 -1.02
CA ASP A 17 5.33 24.10 -1.02
C ASP A 17 5.20 22.58 -0.84
N TRP A 18 4.04 22.09 -0.39
CA TRP A 18 3.87 20.67 -0.03
C TRP A 18 3.80 19.76 -1.26
N PHE A 19 3.19 20.23 -2.34
CA PHE A 19 3.12 19.47 -3.60
C PHE A 19 4.47 19.38 -4.29
N HIS A 20 5.34 20.38 -4.11
CA HIS A 20 6.70 20.33 -4.64
C HIS A 20 7.47 19.18 -3.99
N GLN A 21 7.39 19.04 -2.66
CA GLN A 21 8.07 17.98 -1.91
C GLN A 21 7.53 16.58 -2.25
N SER A 22 6.20 16.40 -2.30
CA SER A 22 5.62 15.09 -2.63
C SER A 22 6.00 14.62 -4.04
N ASN A 23 6.15 15.54 -4.98
CA ASN A 23 6.48 15.22 -6.37
C ASN A 23 7.96 14.91 -6.61
N GLN A 24 8.83 15.07 -5.61
CA GLN A 24 10.27 14.76 -5.75
C GLN A 24 10.54 13.26 -5.92
N LEU A 25 9.58 12.39 -5.61
CA LEU A 25 9.73 10.94 -5.75
C LEU A 25 9.52 10.47 -7.20
N LEU A 26 8.72 11.18 -8.01
CA LEU A 26 8.41 10.76 -9.39
C LEU A 26 9.66 10.71 -10.30
N PRO A 27 10.57 11.70 -10.29
CA PRO A 27 11.81 11.61 -11.07
C PRO A 27 12.74 10.46 -10.65
N GLN A 28 12.58 9.92 -9.44
CA GLN A 28 13.44 8.87 -8.91
C GLN A 28 13.08 7.47 -9.45
N HIS A 29 11.97 7.31 -10.16
CA HIS A 29 11.57 5.99 -10.67
C HIS A 29 12.64 5.32 -11.55
N ARG A 30 13.27 6.07 -12.47
CA ARG A 30 14.32 5.52 -13.35
C ARG A 30 15.61 5.19 -12.59
N PRO A 31 16.22 6.12 -11.83
CA PRO A 31 17.40 5.79 -11.03
C PRO A 31 17.17 4.64 -10.06
N ASN A 32 16.00 4.60 -9.40
CA ASN A 32 15.67 3.49 -8.51
C ASN A 32 15.63 2.15 -9.25
N TRP A 33 15.06 2.11 -10.47
CA TRP A 33 15.05 0.89 -11.29
C TRP A 33 16.47 0.42 -11.65
N GLU A 34 17.36 1.34 -12.05
CA GLU A 34 18.75 1.01 -12.39
C GLU A 34 19.52 0.55 -11.15
N LEU A 35 19.36 1.24 -10.03
CA LEU A 35 20.04 0.93 -8.78
C LEU A 35 19.54 -0.38 -8.16
N THR A 36 18.31 -0.81 -8.46
CA THR A 36 17.77 -2.06 -7.92
C THR A 36 18.10 -3.32 -8.73
N GLU A 37 18.91 -3.20 -9.79
CA GLU A 37 19.36 -4.31 -10.62
C GLU A 37 19.98 -5.49 -9.83
N PRO A 38 20.81 -5.28 -8.79
CA PRO A 38 21.38 -6.37 -7.99
C PRO A 38 20.35 -7.24 -7.26
N TRP A 39 19.11 -6.77 -7.08
CA TRP A 39 18.04 -7.54 -6.44
C TRP A 39 17.12 -8.25 -7.43
N THR A 40 17.49 -8.31 -8.71
CA THR A 40 16.73 -9.04 -9.72
C THR A 40 16.57 -10.51 -9.32
N GLY A 41 15.32 -10.96 -9.19
CA GLY A 41 14.97 -12.34 -8.80
C GLY A 41 15.10 -12.64 -7.30
N ALA A 42 15.56 -11.69 -6.48
CA ALA A 42 15.62 -11.87 -5.03
C ALA A 42 14.21 -11.99 -4.42
N GLN A 43 14.09 -12.79 -3.36
CA GLN A 43 12.86 -12.97 -2.60
C GLN A 43 12.87 -12.14 -1.32
N ILE A 44 11.69 -11.63 -0.94
CA ILE A 44 11.48 -10.97 0.35
C ILE A 44 11.14 -12.05 1.39
N GLN A 45 12.06 -12.30 2.32
CA GLN A 45 11.95 -13.34 3.35
C GLN A 45 11.34 -12.85 4.67
N VAL A 46 10.75 -11.65 4.68
CA VAL A 46 10.07 -11.09 5.86
C VAL A 46 8.61 -11.57 5.85
N PRO A 47 8.08 -12.09 6.97
CA PRO A 47 6.65 -12.38 7.09
C PRO A 47 5.83 -11.14 6.74
N THR A 48 4.87 -11.27 5.83
CA THR A 48 4.18 -10.11 5.24
C THR A 48 2.66 -10.32 5.22
N LYS A 49 1.91 -9.28 5.59
CA LYS A 49 0.46 -9.20 5.38
C LYS A 49 0.16 -8.04 4.44
N PHE A 50 -0.51 -8.32 3.33
CA PHE A 50 -0.92 -7.33 2.34
C PHE A 50 -2.44 -7.16 2.36
N ILE A 51 -2.89 -5.91 2.49
CA ILE A 51 -4.30 -5.53 2.62
C ILE A 51 -4.55 -4.40 1.64
N VAL A 52 -5.59 -4.51 0.83
CA VAL A 52 -5.91 -3.53 -0.22
C VAL A 52 -7.42 -3.37 -0.38
N GLY A 53 -7.88 -2.18 -0.79
CA GLY A 53 -9.28 -1.93 -1.14
C GLY A 53 -9.60 -2.40 -2.56
N ASP A 54 -10.79 -2.93 -2.80
CA ASP A 54 -11.23 -3.37 -4.14
C ASP A 54 -11.40 -2.20 -5.13
N ARG A 55 -11.54 -0.97 -4.65
CA ARG A 55 -11.62 0.27 -5.46
C ARG A 55 -10.30 1.03 -5.51
N ASP A 56 -9.21 0.47 -5.00
CA ASP A 56 -7.89 1.11 -5.06
C ASP A 56 -7.41 1.19 -6.52
N LEU A 57 -6.98 2.38 -6.94
CA LEU A 57 -6.48 2.63 -8.30
C LEU A 57 -5.23 1.79 -8.64
N VAL A 58 -4.36 1.54 -7.66
CA VAL A 58 -3.14 0.76 -7.82
C VAL A 58 -3.48 -0.71 -7.99
N TYR A 59 -4.44 -1.21 -7.20
CA TYR A 59 -4.91 -2.59 -7.30
C TYR A 59 -5.57 -2.87 -8.65
N ASN A 60 -6.35 -1.91 -9.17
CA ASN A 60 -7.06 -2.04 -10.44
C ASN A 60 -6.20 -1.72 -11.68
N TYR A 61 -4.89 -1.46 -11.51
CA TYR A 61 -3.99 -1.28 -12.65
C TYR A 61 -3.84 -2.59 -13.44
N PRO A 62 -3.78 -2.55 -14.79
CA PRO A 62 -3.69 -3.76 -15.60
C PRO A 62 -2.58 -4.72 -15.14
N GLY A 63 -2.95 -5.99 -14.93
CA GLY A 63 -2.03 -7.06 -14.49
C GLY A 63 -1.78 -7.14 -12.99
N VAL A 64 -2.10 -6.11 -12.20
CA VAL A 64 -1.90 -6.13 -10.74
C VAL A 64 -2.80 -7.14 -10.03
N PRO A 65 -4.11 -7.23 -10.28
CA PRO A 65 -4.96 -8.23 -9.60
C PRO A 65 -4.48 -9.65 -9.86
N ASP A 66 -4.05 -9.92 -11.09
CA ASP A 66 -3.50 -11.21 -11.51
C ASP A 66 -2.19 -11.51 -10.79
N TYR A 67 -1.26 -10.56 -10.73
CA TYR A 67 -0.01 -10.73 -10.00
C TYR A 67 -0.25 -11.01 -8.52
N VAL A 68 -1.15 -10.26 -7.88
CA VAL A 68 -1.47 -10.35 -6.46
C VAL A 68 -2.18 -11.67 -6.12
N LEU A 69 -3.18 -12.07 -6.90
CA LEU A 69 -4.05 -13.21 -6.57
C LEU A 69 -3.64 -14.53 -7.23
N LYS A 70 -2.97 -14.53 -8.38
CA LYS A 70 -2.61 -15.75 -9.13
C LYS A 70 -1.21 -16.28 -8.81
N GLY A 71 -0.66 -15.90 -7.65
CA GLY A 71 0.58 -16.48 -7.11
C GLY A 71 1.88 -15.78 -7.52
N GLY A 72 1.84 -14.80 -8.44
CA GLY A 72 3.03 -14.01 -8.82
C GLY A 72 3.63 -13.28 -7.61
N PHE A 73 2.79 -12.70 -6.76
CA PHE A 73 3.23 -11.99 -5.57
C PHE A 73 3.81 -12.93 -4.51
N LYS A 74 3.14 -14.08 -4.28
CA LYS A 74 3.61 -15.13 -3.36
C LYS A 74 4.95 -15.74 -3.80
N LYS A 75 5.23 -15.79 -5.10
CA LYS A 75 6.53 -16.24 -5.64
C LYS A 75 7.68 -15.34 -5.18
N HIS A 76 7.48 -14.02 -5.15
CA HIS A 76 8.50 -13.05 -4.73
C HIS A 76 8.50 -12.78 -3.22
N VAL A 77 7.39 -13.06 -2.53
CA VAL A 77 7.25 -12.92 -1.07
C VAL A 77 6.78 -14.26 -0.49
N PRO A 78 7.69 -15.25 -0.29
CA PRO A 78 7.31 -16.60 0.11
C PRO A 78 6.54 -16.67 1.43
N LEU A 79 6.76 -15.72 2.34
CA LEU A 79 6.09 -15.64 3.65
C LEU A 79 4.87 -14.70 3.67
N LEU A 80 4.30 -14.40 2.50
CA LEU A 80 3.05 -13.63 2.39
C LEU A 80 1.85 -14.40 2.93
N GLU A 81 1.14 -13.86 3.93
CA GLU A 81 -0.16 -14.36 4.36
C GLU A 81 -1.24 -14.17 3.29
N PRO A 82 -2.38 -14.89 3.34
CA PRO A 82 -3.47 -14.66 2.40
C PRO A 82 -3.80 -13.17 2.25
N VAL A 83 -3.83 -12.70 0.99
CA VAL A 83 -4.13 -11.30 0.68
C VAL A 83 -5.56 -10.97 1.12
N VAL A 84 -5.72 -9.82 1.75
CA VAL A 84 -7.04 -9.29 2.11
C VAL A 84 -7.44 -8.23 1.09
N VAL A 85 -8.53 -8.49 0.36
CA VAL A 85 -9.16 -7.51 -0.54
C VAL A 85 -10.45 -7.03 0.13
N MET A 86 -10.50 -5.75 0.50
CA MET A 86 -11.60 -5.16 1.26
C MET A 86 -12.71 -4.67 0.32
N PRO A 87 -13.95 -5.18 0.42
CA PRO A 87 -15.03 -4.80 -0.48
C PRO A 87 -15.54 -3.38 -0.20
N GLY A 88 -15.70 -2.61 -1.28
CA GLY A 88 -16.20 -1.24 -1.25
C GLY A 88 -15.23 -0.19 -0.71
N VAL A 89 -13.94 -0.49 -0.56
CA VAL A 89 -12.94 0.39 0.06
C VAL A 89 -11.98 0.94 -1.00
N GLY A 90 -11.71 2.24 -0.95
CA GLY A 90 -10.78 2.93 -1.83
C GLY A 90 -9.31 2.81 -1.40
N HIS A 91 -8.51 3.80 -1.81
CA HIS A 91 -7.07 3.81 -1.59
C HIS A 91 -6.68 4.01 -0.11
N TRP A 92 -7.46 4.79 0.65
CA TRP A 92 -7.12 5.18 2.01
C TRP A 92 -7.73 4.24 3.05
N ILE A 93 -7.45 2.93 2.94
CA ILE A 93 -8.05 1.85 3.74
C ILE A 93 -7.98 2.11 5.25
N ASN A 94 -6.88 2.70 5.71
CA ASN A 94 -6.62 3.00 7.12
C ASN A 94 -7.46 4.17 7.66
N GLN A 95 -8.00 5.03 6.78
CA GLN A 95 -8.93 6.10 7.16
C GLN A 95 -10.39 5.72 6.89
N GLU A 96 -10.65 4.91 5.85
CA GLU A 96 -12.00 4.45 5.51
C GLU A 96 -12.50 3.34 6.46
N LYS A 97 -11.60 2.43 6.88
CA LYS A 97 -11.90 1.30 7.77
C LYS A 97 -10.86 1.18 8.90
N PRO A 98 -10.68 2.21 9.75
CA PRO A 98 -9.59 2.26 10.72
C PRO A 98 -9.63 1.12 11.74
N GLN A 99 -10.80 0.69 12.19
CA GLN A 99 -10.93 -0.40 13.17
C GLN A 99 -10.50 -1.74 12.59
N GLU A 100 -10.95 -2.05 11.36
CA GLU A 100 -10.64 -3.30 10.67
C GLU A 100 -9.15 -3.42 10.36
N ILE A 101 -8.54 -2.32 9.87
CA ILE A 101 -7.09 -2.25 9.65
C ILE A 101 -6.31 -2.39 10.95
N THR A 102 -6.74 -1.72 12.02
CA THR A 102 -6.09 -1.83 13.33
C THR A 102 -6.13 -3.27 13.84
N GLU A 103 -7.25 -3.96 13.70
CA GLU A 103 -7.35 -5.35 14.14
C GLU A 103 -6.46 -6.26 13.30
N HIS A 104 -6.44 -6.10 11.98
CA HIS A 104 -5.55 -6.87 11.13
C HIS A 104 -4.06 -6.69 11.47
N ILE A 105 -3.64 -5.48 11.84
CA ILE A 105 -2.28 -5.19 12.31
C ILE A 105 -2.03 -5.92 13.63
N ARG A 106 -2.93 -5.79 14.61
CA ARG A 106 -2.80 -6.42 15.94
C ARG A 106 -2.72 -7.94 15.83
N GLU A 107 -3.60 -8.55 15.06
CA GLU A 107 -3.61 -10.00 14.82
C GLU A 107 -2.31 -10.49 14.18
N PHE A 108 -1.76 -9.72 13.24
CA PHE A 108 -0.56 -10.10 12.51
C PHE A 108 0.68 -10.01 13.40
N ILE A 109 0.89 -8.87 14.09
CA ILE A 109 2.08 -8.67 14.90
C ILE A 109 2.13 -9.58 16.13
N ARG A 110 0.98 -10.01 16.67
CA ARG A 110 0.90 -10.93 17.82
C ARG A 110 1.34 -12.37 17.51
N LYS A 111 1.62 -12.70 16.24
CA LYS A 111 2.16 -14.00 15.83
C LYS A 111 3.66 -14.14 16.11
N PHE A 112 4.31 -13.03 16.50
CA PHE A 112 5.74 -12.91 16.79
C PHE A 112 5.94 -12.33 18.19
#